data_AF-C1CYZ9-F1
#
_entry.id   AF-C1CYZ9-F1
#
_cell.length_a   1.000
_cell.length_b   1.000
_cell.length_c   1.000
_cell.angle_alpha   90.00
_cell.angle_beta   90.00
_cell.angle_gamma   90.00
#
_symmetry.space_group_name_H-M   'P 1'
#
loop_
_entity.id
_entity.type
_entity.pdbx_description
1 polymer ?
#
loop_
_entity_poly.entity_id
_entity_poly.type
_entity_poly.pdbx_seq_one_letter_code
_entity_poly.pdbx_strand_id
1 'polypeptide(L)'
;MKYPLITICLALISGAAAQQGPANVSNLTKVSLTKGAIRVTDPAATRELGQFLNSLAGQQGSACQASEYLVWEDASLAETISDGLAAQFKTRGITVKQLNEEEDEESYTLSFLMTEKTNRFVALIYTDAQSVVLGWCSLKSAPAVTPTAAAPRAQQPAAAAPFKVGDRVMAKFSQLDYENEATIRAVKDGRYLVHSEDSTAEDTWVTADRLTRFNPGNTASGPPAGTYVCYHPMYENAYMGSFVIASGGRYTYLTGNNRSGTYTYNPAQRTITWKGGELSTRPVTGEYVNTLRNGPIIMLLFADGKGRRAGDYQRCLLKK
;
A
#
# COMPACT_ATOMS: atom_id res chain seq x y z
N MET A 1 -0.39 14.23 -3.27
CA MET A 1 -0.94 13.18 -2.37
C MET A 1 0.20 12.75 -1.47
N LYS A 2 0.09 13.00 -0.16
CA LYS A 2 1.08 12.60 0.84
C LYS A 2 0.95 11.09 1.04
N TYR A 3 1.98 10.36 0.68
CA TYR A 3 2.09 8.95 1.02
C TYR A 3 2.31 8.88 2.53
N PRO A 4 1.63 7.98 3.28
CA PRO A 4 1.99 7.80 4.67
C PRO A 4 3.40 7.24 4.65
N LEU A 5 4.31 8.04 5.19
CA LEU A 5 5.65 7.65 5.56
C LEU A 5 5.54 6.34 6.32
N ILE A 6 5.83 5.22 5.66
CA ILE A 6 5.95 3.93 6.32
C ILE A 6 7.16 4.13 7.23
N THR A 7 6.90 4.44 8.49
CA THR A 7 7.91 4.30 9.53
C THR A 7 8.24 2.83 9.55
N ILE A 8 9.27 2.44 8.79
CA ILE A 8 9.89 1.15 8.91
C ILE A 8 10.51 1.16 10.31
N CYS A 9 9.70 0.85 11.33
CA CYS A 9 10.21 0.51 12.63
C CYS A 9 10.93 -0.82 12.45
N LEU A 10 12.18 -0.72 12.00
CA LEU A 10 13.23 -1.70 12.23
C LEU A 10 13.37 -1.81 13.75
N ALA A 11 12.45 -2.54 14.37
CA ALA A 11 12.67 -3.14 15.66
C ALA A 11 13.79 -4.15 15.47
N LEU A 12 15.03 -3.64 15.43
CA LEU A 12 16.28 -4.38 15.58
C LEU A 12 16.32 -4.88 17.03
N ILE A 13 15.40 -5.79 17.33
CA ILE A 13 15.48 -6.67 18.49
C ILE A 13 16.81 -7.40 18.30
N SER A 14 17.66 -7.33 19.31
CA SER A 14 19.05 -7.82 19.36
C SER A 14 19.20 -9.34 19.23
N GLY A 15 18.29 -10.01 18.51
CA GLY A 15 18.42 -11.40 18.11
C GLY A 15 19.38 -11.49 16.94
N ALA A 16 20.49 -12.19 17.15
CA ALA A 16 21.50 -12.55 16.15
C ALA A 16 20.97 -13.50 15.04
N ALA A 17 19.79 -13.23 14.50
CA ALA A 17 19.18 -13.99 13.43
C ALA A 17 19.54 -13.38 12.06
N ALA A 18 20.47 -14.04 11.36
CA ALA A 18 20.63 -14.01 9.91
C ALA A 18 20.98 -12.66 9.22
N GLN A 19 21.91 -11.89 9.79
CA GLN A 19 22.68 -10.91 9.02
C GLN A 19 23.90 -11.61 8.40
N GLN A 20 24.10 -11.51 7.08
CA GLN A 20 25.27 -12.11 6.41
C GLN A 20 26.57 -11.30 6.61
N GLY A 21 26.59 -10.36 7.56
CA GLY A 21 27.70 -9.45 7.79
C GLY A 21 27.83 -8.38 6.69
N PRO A 22 28.95 -7.64 6.68
CA PRO A 22 29.18 -6.57 5.72
C PRO A 22 29.26 -7.10 4.28
N ALA A 23 28.57 -6.43 3.37
CA ALA A 23 28.53 -6.73 1.94
C ALA A 23 29.26 -5.62 1.16
N ASN A 24 30.29 -6.00 0.40
CA ASN A 24 30.99 -5.06 -0.49
C ASN A 24 30.49 -5.12 -1.93
N VAL A 25 29.71 -6.15 -2.27
CA VAL A 25 29.17 -6.40 -3.61
C VAL A 25 27.77 -6.98 -3.48
N SER A 26 26.85 -6.50 -4.31
CA SER A 26 25.52 -7.08 -4.47
C SER A 26 25.57 -8.52 -4.97
N ASN A 27 24.84 -9.43 -4.33
CA ASN A 27 24.69 -10.79 -4.87
C ASN A 27 23.85 -10.81 -6.13
N LEU A 28 22.84 -9.94 -6.22
CA LEU A 28 21.87 -9.93 -7.30
C LEU A 28 22.38 -9.21 -8.55
N THR A 29 22.85 -7.97 -8.38
CA THR A 29 23.25 -7.11 -9.48
C THR A 29 24.76 -7.16 -9.74
N LYS A 30 25.57 -7.65 -8.80
CA LYS A 30 27.05 -7.61 -8.84
C LYS A 30 27.67 -6.21 -8.80
N VAL A 31 26.90 -5.17 -8.48
CA VAL A 31 27.46 -3.82 -8.31
C VAL A 31 28.26 -3.74 -7.02
N SER A 32 29.36 -2.99 -7.03
CA SER A 32 30.08 -2.65 -5.81
C SER A 32 29.21 -1.79 -4.91
N LEU A 33 29.24 -2.04 -3.61
CA LEU A 33 28.44 -1.36 -2.61
C LEU A 33 29.31 -0.39 -1.80
N THR A 34 28.73 0.73 -1.37
CA THR A 34 29.36 1.62 -0.39
C THR A 34 29.65 0.84 0.89
N LYS A 35 30.83 1.08 1.47
CA LYS A 35 31.28 0.39 2.70
C LYS A 35 30.22 0.54 3.80
N GLY A 36 30.03 -0.52 4.58
CA GLY A 36 29.07 -0.55 5.68
C GLY A 36 27.71 -1.15 5.34
N ALA A 37 27.49 -1.59 4.09
CA ALA A 37 26.25 -2.27 3.73
C ALA A 37 26.14 -3.60 4.49
N ILE A 38 25.00 -3.86 5.13
CA ILE A 38 24.67 -5.10 5.81
C ILE A 38 23.61 -5.82 4.99
N ARG A 39 23.84 -7.08 4.62
CA ARG A 39 22.81 -7.88 3.95
C ARG A 39 21.85 -8.46 4.96
N VAL A 40 20.57 -8.15 4.80
CA VAL A 40 19.48 -8.66 5.64
C VAL A 40 18.87 -9.88 4.95
N THR A 41 18.93 -11.04 5.61
CA THR A 41 18.35 -12.29 5.06
C THR A 41 17.21 -12.84 5.91
N ASP A 42 16.90 -12.21 7.03
CA ASP A 42 15.77 -12.59 7.87
C ASP A 42 14.43 -12.36 7.13
N PRO A 43 13.61 -13.41 6.92
CA PRO A 43 12.35 -13.28 6.17
C PRO A 43 11.31 -12.39 6.86
N ALA A 44 11.34 -12.27 8.19
CA ALA A 44 10.38 -11.44 8.92
C ALA A 44 10.73 -9.95 8.75
N ALA A 45 12.01 -9.60 8.88
CA ALA A 45 12.52 -8.24 8.69
C ALA A 45 12.34 -7.75 7.24
N THR A 46 12.43 -8.64 6.26
CA THR A 46 12.39 -8.29 4.83
C THR A 46 10.99 -8.39 4.21
N ARG A 47 9.98 -8.83 4.98
CA ARG A 47 8.64 -9.13 4.47
C ARG A 47 7.97 -7.94 3.80
N GLU A 48 7.95 -6.78 4.46
CA GLU A 48 7.24 -5.59 3.97
C GLU A 48 7.90 -5.02 2.71
N LEU A 49 9.21 -4.84 2.74
CA LEU A 49 9.98 -4.41 1.57
C LEU A 49 9.88 -5.42 0.42
N GLY A 50 9.83 -6.72 0.73
CA GLY A 50 9.59 -7.78 -0.25
C GLY A 50 8.21 -7.71 -0.89
N GLN A 51 7.15 -7.39 -0.14
CA GLN A 51 5.82 -7.16 -0.70
C GLN A 51 5.81 -5.94 -1.62
N PHE A 52 6.46 -4.85 -1.21
CA PHE A 52 6.58 -3.64 -2.04
C PHE A 52 7.31 -3.91 -3.37
N LEU A 53 8.46 -4.61 -3.32
CA LEU A 53 9.20 -4.98 -4.53
C LEU A 53 8.41 -5.92 -5.45
N ASN A 54 7.60 -6.84 -4.90
CA ASN A 54 6.70 -7.67 -5.68
C ASN A 54 5.62 -6.84 -6.40
N SER A 55 5.06 -5.84 -5.71
CA SER A 55 4.11 -4.90 -6.32
C SER A 55 4.75 -4.10 -7.45
N LEU A 56 5.97 -3.57 -7.24
CA LEU A 56 6.73 -2.91 -8.31
C LEU A 56 6.98 -3.84 -9.49
N ALA A 57 7.38 -5.10 -9.24
CA ALA A 57 7.59 -6.09 -10.29
C ALA A 57 6.30 -6.32 -11.11
N GLY A 58 5.15 -6.44 -10.42
CA GLY A 58 3.84 -6.58 -11.04
C GLY A 58 3.47 -5.40 -11.94
N GLN A 59 3.77 -4.16 -11.52
CA GLN A 59 3.58 -2.95 -12.34
C GLN A 59 4.45 -2.96 -13.60
N GLN A 60 5.58 -3.67 -13.57
CA GLN A 60 6.45 -3.87 -14.73
C GLN A 60 6.07 -5.08 -15.59
N GLY A 61 4.88 -5.67 -15.35
CA GLY A 61 4.36 -6.83 -16.06
C GLY A 61 5.17 -8.10 -15.80
N SER A 62 5.85 -8.20 -14.66
CA SER A 62 6.69 -9.34 -14.29
C SER A 62 6.45 -9.76 -12.85
N ALA A 63 7.12 -10.82 -12.42
CA ALA A 63 7.14 -11.28 -11.03
C ALA A 63 8.56 -11.22 -10.48
N CYS A 64 8.69 -10.99 -9.17
CA CYS A 64 9.99 -11.05 -8.54
C CYS A 64 10.55 -12.47 -8.56
N GLN A 65 11.77 -12.64 -9.09
CA GLN A 65 12.44 -13.95 -9.14
C GLN A 65 13.38 -14.14 -7.94
N ALA A 66 14.17 -13.11 -7.63
CA ALA A 66 15.04 -13.08 -6.47
C ALA A 66 15.14 -11.65 -5.96
N SER A 67 15.14 -11.49 -4.64
CA SER A 67 15.33 -10.21 -3.97
C SER A 67 16.61 -10.20 -3.14
N GLU A 68 17.17 -9.00 -2.96
CA GLU A 68 18.26 -8.74 -2.02
C GLU A 68 17.97 -7.43 -1.30
N TYR A 69 18.28 -7.41 -0.02
CA TYR A 69 18.01 -6.31 0.90
C TYR A 69 19.30 -5.92 1.62
N LEU A 70 19.59 -4.63 1.60
CA LEU A 70 20.81 -4.03 2.11
C LEU A 70 20.44 -2.87 3.03
N VAL A 71 21.13 -2.76 4.16
CA VAL A 71 20.93 -1.67 5.13
C VAL A 71 22.28 -1.05 5.47
N TRP A 72 22.31 0.27 5.57
CA TRP A 72 23.39 1.02 6.21
C TRP A 72 22.81 1.70 7.44
N GLU A 73 23.38 1.41 8.61
CA GLU A 73 22.96 2.00 9.90
C GLU A 73 23.55 3.40 10.10
N ASP A 74 23.55 4.21 9.03
CA ASP A 74 24.03 5.60 9.02
C ASP A 74 23.36 6.38 7.88
N ALA A 75 22.37 7.20 8.24
CA ALA A 75 21.62 8.05 7.30
C ALA A 75 22.50 9.07 6.56
N SER A 76 23.64 9.49 7.14
CA SER A 76 24.54 10.45 6.50
C SER A 76 25.21 9.90 5.23
N LEU A 77 25.16 8.57 5.02
CA LEU A 77 25.68 7.92 3.84
C LEU A 77 24.73 7.99 2.63
N ALA A 78 23.51 8.51 2.75
CA ALA A 78 22.49 8.47 1.69
C ALA A 78 22.98 9.07 0.35
N GLU A 79 23.60 10.25 0.40
CA GLU A 79 24.17 10.90 -0.79
C GLU A 79 25.33 10.08 -1.38
N THR A 80 26.26 9.62 -0.51
CA THR A 80 27.40 8.80 -0.92
C THR A 80 26.98 7.45 -1.53
N ILE A 81 25.93 6.82 -1.01
CA ILE A 81 25.35 5.59 -1.55
C ILE A 81 24.75 5.85 -2.92
N SER A 82 23.96 6.92 -3.06
CA SER A 82 23.31 7.30 -4.31
C SER A 82 24.33 7.59 -5.41
N ASP A 83 25.35 8.39 -5.12
CA ASP A 83 26.45 8.71 -6.04
C ASP A 83 27.26 7.47 -6.41
N GLY A 84 27.58 6.62 -5.42
CA GLY A 84 28.28 5.36 -5.64
C GLY A 84 27.53 4.44 -6.59
N LEU A 85 26.22 4.26 -6.37
CA LEU A 85 25.36 3.46 -7.24
C LEU A 85 25.27 4.06 -8.65
N ALA A 86 25.06 5.37 -8.77
CA ALA A 86 24.99 6.05 -10.05
C ALA A 86 26.28 5.88 -10.87
N ALA A 87 27.45 6.01 -10.23
CA ALA A 87 28.74 5.76 -10.85
C ALA A 87 28.87 4.31 -11.32
N GLN A 88 28.49 3.32 -10.50
CA GLN A 88 28.50 1.91 -10.88
C GLN A 88 27.56 1.61 -12.05
N PHE A 89 26.35 2.17 -12.03
CA PHE A 89 25.36 2.00 -13.10
C PHE A 89 25.91 2.56 -14.42
N LYS A 90 26.50 3.75 -14.40
CA LYS A 90 27.14 4.36 -15.57
C LYS A 90 28.28 3.50 -16.11
N THR A 91 29.21 3.06 -15.25
CA THR A 91 30.35 2.22 -15.66
C THR A 91 29.91 0.90 -16.28
N ARG A 92 28.78 0.35 -15.84
CA ARG A 92 28.24 -0.93 -16.34
C ARG A 92 27.25 -0.79 -17.49
N GLY A 93 26.91 0.43 -17.90
CA GLY A 93 25.88 0.67 -18.91
C GLY A 93 24.48 0.25 -18.45
N ILE A 94 24.21 0.30 -17.14
CA ILE A 94 22.89 0.05 -16.57
C ILE A 94 22.03 1.30 -16.81
N THR A 95 20.89 1.12 -17.48
CA THR A 95 19.93 2.20 -17.67
C THR A 95 18.95 2.23 -16.51
N VAL A 96 18.73 3.41 -15.93
CA VAL A 96 17.82 3.62 -14.81
C VAL A 96 16.62 4.46 -15.26
N LYS A 97 15.41 4.00 -14.92
CA LYS A 97 14.16 4.74 -15.08
C LYS A 97 13.51 4.92 -13.72
N GLN A 98 13.41 6.15 -13.24
CA GLN A 98 12.63 6.48 -12.05
C GLN A 98 11.17 6.08 -12.24
N LEU A 99 10.61 5.41 -11.24
CA LEU A 99 9.22 4.96 -11.23
C LEU A 99 8.37 5.88 -10.34
N ASN A 100 8.86 6.18 -9.15
CA ASN A 100 8.21 7.03 -8.17
C ASN A 100 9.25 7.56 -7.17
N GLU A 101 9.02 8.77 -6.68
CA GLU A 101 9.87 9.46 -5.71
C GLU A 101 8.98 10.22 -4.73
N GLU A 102 9.31 10.10 -3.45
CA GLU A 102 8.57 10.67 -2.34
C GLU A 102 9.57 11.23 -1.35
N GLU A 103 9.34 12.45 -0.91
CA GLU A 103 10.12 13.12 0.12
C GLU A 103 9.14 13.69 1.14
N ASP A 104 9.48 13.52 2.41
CA ASP A 104 8.75 14.07 3.55
C ASP A 104 9.79 14.57 4.58
N GLU A 105 9.32 15.19 5.66
CA GLU A 105 10.17 15.86 6.65
C GLU A 105 11.24 14.95 7.27
N GLU A 106 10.97 13.65 7.37
CA GLU A 106 11.84 12.68 8.06
C GLU A 106 12.29 11.50 7.19
N SER A 107 11.85 11.42 5.92
CA SER A 107 12.27 10.32 5.05
C SER A 107 12.25 10.66 3.57
N TYR A 108 13.01 9.87 2.82
CA TYR A 108 13.07 9.92 1.38
C TYR A 108 12.91 8.51 0.81
N THR A 109 12.10 8.36 -0.24
CA THR A 109 11.85 7.10 -0.92
C THR A 109 11.98 7.27 -2.43
N LEU A 110 12.82 6.45 -3.07
CA LEU A 110 13.00 6.43 -4.51
C LEU A 110 12.87 5.01 -5.05
N SER A 111 11.91 4.80 -5.94
CA SER A 111 11.77 3.54 -6.68
C SER A 111 12.15 3.70 -8.15
N PHE A 112 12.83 2.70 -8.70
CA PHE A 112 13.33 2.76 -10.07
C PHE A 112 13.43 1.37 -10.73
N LEU A 113 13.34 1.36 -12.06
CA LEU A 113 13.60 0.21 -12.92
C LEU A 113 15.03 0.31 -13.45
N MET A 114 15.81 -0.74 -13.25
CA MET A 114 17.13 -0.91 -13.85
C MET A 114 17.08 -1.90 -15.01
N THR A 115 17.79 -1.60 -16.10
CA THR A 115 17.98 -2.52 -17.23
C THR A 115 19.46 -2.67 -17.53
N GLU A 116 19.96 -3.91 -17.46
CA GLU A 116 21.33 -4.28 -17.80
C GLU A 116 21.31 -5.38 -18.86
N LYS A 117 21.61 -5.03 -20.12
CA LYS A 117 21.48 -5.94 -21.26
C LYS A 117 20.04 -6.50 -21.33
N THR A 118 19.86 -7.80 -21.09
CA THR A 118 18.56 -8.48 -21.05
C THR A 118 17.98 -8.62 -19.64
N ASN A 119 18.76 -8.29 -18.60
CA ASN A 119 18.33 -8.36 -17.21
C ASN A 119 17.58 -7.09 -16.83
N ARG A 120 16.48 -7.26 -16.09
CA ARG A 120 15.68 -6.16 -15.56
C ARG A 120 15.52 -6.32 -14.06
N PHE A 121 15.54 -5.21 -13.34
CA PHE A 121 15.36 -5.18 -11.89
C PHE A 121 14.45 -4.02 -11.52
N VAL A 122 13.61 -4.20 -10.50
CA VAL A 122 13.01 -3.07 -9.78
C VAL A 122 13.75 -2.88 -8.47
N ALA A 123 13.90 -1.64 -8.05
CA ALA A 123 14.60 -1.27 -6.83
C ALA A 123 13.84 -0.18 -6.06
N LEU A 124 14.10 -0.13 -4.76
CA LEU A 124 13.67 0.89 -3.82
C LEU A 124 14.88 1.31 -2.98
N ILE A 125 15.14 2.61 -2.89
CA ILE A 125 15.95 3.21 -1.84
C ILE A 125 14.98 3.92 -0.88
N TYR A 126 15.14 3.66 0.41
CA TYR A 126 14.46 4.34 1.49
C TYR A 126 15.50 4.89 2.45
N THR A 127 15.35 6.13 2.87
CA THR A 127 16.23 6.79 3.84
C THR A 127 15.37 7.41 4.92
N ASP A 128 15.71 7.19 6.18
CA ASP A 128 15.14 7.90 7.32
C ASP A 128 16.24 8.57 8.15
N ALA A 129 15.91 9.08 9.33
CA ALA A 129 16.86 9.74 10.22
C ALA A 129 17.98 8.83 10.76
N GLN A 130 17.87 7.50 10.62
CA GLN A 130 18.77 6.53 11.23
C GLN A 130 19.52 5.68 10.21
N SER A 131 18.93 5.41 9.06
CA SER A 131 19.41 4.38 8.15
C SER A 131 19.09 4.66 6.69
N VAL A 132 19.82 3.93 5.83
CA VAL A 132 19.51 3.81 4.40
C VAL A 132 19.22 2.35 4.10
N VAL A 133 18.09 2.09 3.46
CA VAL A 133 17.64 0.75 3.07
C VAL A 133 17.54 0.69 1.55
N LEU A 134 18.17 -0.34 0.97
CA LEU A 134 18.08 -0.64 -0.45
C LEU A 134 17.51 -2.04 -0.63
N GLY A 135 16.39 -2.13 -1.33
CA GLY A 135 15.82 -3.39 -1.80
C GLY A 135 15.86 -3.43 -3.32
N TRP A 136 16.28 -4.54 -3.90
CA TRP A 136 16.05 -4.78 -5.34
C TRP A 136 15.60 -6.20 -5.61
N CYS A 137 14.94 -6.34 -6.75
CA CYS A 137 14.29 -7.56 -7.16
C CYS A 137 14.55 -7.78 -8.65
N SER A 138 15.04 -8.97 -9.02
CA SER A 138 15.20 -9.36 -10.41
C SER A 138 13.85 -9.74 -11.01
N LEU A 139 13.58 -9.22 -12.18
CA LEU A 139 12.38 -9.53 -12.93
C LEU A 139 12.63 -10.74 -13.80
N LYS A 140 11.59 -11.57 -13.99
CA LYS A 140 11.61 -12.60 -15.02
C LYS A 140 11.84 -11.94 -16.37
N SER A 141 12.88 -12.36 -17.09
CA SER A 141 13.10 -11.92 -18.48
C SER A 141 11.85 -12.24 -19.28
N ALA A 142 11.29 -11.22 -19.94
CA ALA A 142 10.23 -11.47 -20.91
C ALA A 142 10.79 -12.44 -21.96
N PRO A 143 10.07 -13.52 -22.32
CA PRO A 143 10.51 -14.39 -23.39
C PRO A 143 10.77 -13.52 -24.63
N ALA A 144 11.92 -13.70 -25.26
CA ALA A 144 12.27 -13.00 -26.48
C ALA A 144 11.17 -13.30 -27.51
N VAL A 145 10.28 -12.35 -27.74
CA VAL A 145 9.27 -12.47 -28.77
C VAL A 145 10.03 -12.40 -30.07
N THR A 146 10.19 -13.55 -30.74
CA THR A 146 10.78 -13.59 -32.08
C THR A 146 9.97 -12.62 -32.93
N PRO A 147 10.58 -11.60 -33.56
CA PRO A 147 9.86 -10.67 -34.41
C PRO A 147 9.36 -11.45 -35.62
N THR A 148 8.17 -12.01 -35.50
CA THR A 148 7.41 -12.46 -36.66
C THR A 148 7.02 -11.18 -37.36
N ALA A 149 7.47 -11.00 -38.61
CA ALA A 149 7.18 -9.84 -39.42
C ALA A 149 5.70 -9.46 -39.26
N ALA A 150 5.46 -8.32 -38.62
CA ALA A 150 4.12 -7.85 -38.37
C ALA A 150 3.47 -7.55 -39.73
N ALA A 151 2.53 -8.40 -40.14
CA ALA A 151 1.51 -7.98 -41.08
C ALA A 151 0.90 -6.66 -40.56
N PRO A 152 0.56 -5.69 -41.42
CA PRO A 152 -0.06 -4.45 -41.00
C PRO A 152 -1.24 -4.77 -40.09
N ARG A 153 -1.15 -4.42 -38.80
CA ARG A 153 -2.30 -4.54 -37.92
C ARG A 153 -3.34 -3.58 -38.45
N ALA A 154 -4.38 -4.13 -39.06
CA ALA A 154 -5.66 -3.45 -39.14
C ALA A 154 -5.94 -2.90 -37.74
N GLN A 155 -6.24 -1.60 -37.66
CA GLN A 155 -6.63 -0.95 -36.41
C GLN A 155 -7.73 -1.79 -35.78
N GLN A 156 -7.38 -2.53 -34.73
CA GLN A 156 -8.35 -3.26 -33.95
C GLN A 156 -9.28 -2.20 -33.35
N PRO A 157 -10.59 -2.24 -33.62
CA PRO A 157 -11.52 -1.26 -33.08
C PRO A 157 -11.31 -1.20 -31.57
N ALA A 158 -11.13 0.03 -31.05
CA ALA A 158 -11.03 0.25 -29.62
C ALA A 158 -12.21 -0.47 -28.95
N ALA A 159 -11.91 -1.50 -28.17
CA ALA A 159 -12.92 -2.14 -27.35
C ALA A 159 -13.59 -1.04 -26.53
N ALA A 160 -14.92 -1.02 -26.52
CA ALA A 160 -15.69 -0.01 -25.80
C ALA A 160 -15.15 0.12 -24.37
N ALA A 161 -14.89 1.36 -23.94
CA ALA A 161 -14.43 1.64 -22.59
C ALA A 161 -15.39 0.97 -21.58
N PRO A 162 -14.91 0.09 -20.68
CA PRO A 162 -15.78 -0.67 -19.75
C PRO A 162 -16.57 0.21 -18.77
N PHE A 163 -16.19 1.47 -18.63
CA PHE A 163 -16.84 2.48 -17.80
C PHE A 163 -17.05 3.77 -18.60
N LYS A 164 -18.00 4.62 -18.17
CA LYS A 164 -18.32 5.90 -18.81
C LYS A 164 -18.31 7.05 -17.80
N VAL A 165 -18.21 8.28 -18.32
CA VAL A 165 -18.38 9.49 -17.49
C VAL A 165 -19.70 9.44 -16.74
N GLY A 166 -19.67 9.73 -15.44
CA GLY A 166 -20.81 9.65 -14.53
C GLY A 166 -20.98 8.29 -13.84
N ASP A 167 -20.27 7.24 -14.24
CA ASP A 167 -20.32 5.96 -13.53
C ASP A 167 -19.76 6.12 -12.10
N ARG A 168 -20.50 5.57 -11.13
CA ARG A 168 -19.99 5.28 -9.79
C ARG A 168 -19.19 3.98 -9.83
N VAL A 169 -17.98 4.04 -9.30
CA VAL A 169 -17.01 2.96 -9.29
C VAL A 169 -16.34 2.87 -7.92
N MET A 170 -15.72 1.75 -7.61
CA MET A 170 -14.67 1.74 -6.59
C MET A 170 -13.33 1.90 -7.31
N ALA A 171 -12.57 2.92 -6.94
CA ALA A 171 -11.30 3.26 -7.56
C ALA A 171 -10.15 3.10 -6.58
N LYS A 172 -9.05 2.51 -7.07
CA LYS A 172 -7.77 2.48 -6.35
C LYS A 172 -7.04 3.77 -6.66
N PHE A 173 -6.91 4.65 -5.67
CA PHE A 173 -6.22 5.93 -5.82
C PHE A 173 -4.71 5.80 -5.52
N SER A 174 -4.31 4.93 -4.60
CA SER A 174 -2.89 4.68 -4.25
C SER A 174 -2.50 3.21 -4.47
N GLN A 175 -1.26 2.86 -4.10
CA GLN A 175 -0.75 1.49 -4.10
C GLN A 175 -1.25 0.65 -2.91
N LEU A 176 -1.87 1.29 -1.92
CA LEU A 176 -2.51 0.61 -0.82
C LEU A 176 -3.77 -0.09 -1.37
N ASP A 177 -4.02 -1.31 -0.90
CA ASP A 177 -5.07 -2.20 -1.43
C ASP A 177 -6.51 -1.77 -1.06
N TYR A 178 -6.74 -0.46 -0.86
CA TYR A 178 -8.06 0.11 -0.65
C TYR A 178 -8.66 0.64 -1.96
N GLU A 179 -9.95 0.42 -2.11
CA GLU A 179 -10.76 1.03 -3.16
C GLU A 179 -11.66 2.05 -2.46
N ASN A 180 -11.62 3.30 -2.90
CA ASN A 180 -12.56 4.32 -2.44
C ASN A 180 -13.70 4.45 -3.45
N GLU A 181 -14.87 4.82 -2.98
CA GLU A 181 -15.96 5.17 -3.89
C GLU A 181 -15.56 6.41 -4.70
N ALA A 182 -15.82 6.37 -6.00
CA ALA A 182 -15.44 7.43 -6.91
C ALA A 182 -16.46 7.59 -8.03
N THR A 183 -16.43 8.77 -8.65
CA THR A 183 -17.17 9.06 -9.88
C THR A 183 -16.19 9.32 -11.01
N ILE A 184 -16.47 8.74 -12.18
CA ILE A 184 -15.70 9.02 -13.39
C ILE A 184 -16.11 10.39 -13.94
N ARG A 185 -15.18 11.34 -13.97
CA ARG A 185 -15.37 12.71 -14.47
C ARG A 185 -15.02 12.87 -15.95
N ALA A 186 -14.06 12.11 -16.45
CA ALA A 186 -13.64 12.16 -17.84
C ALA A 186 -13.06 10.82 -18.31
N VAL A 187 -13.11 10.55 -19.61
CA VAL A 187 -12.45 9.41 -20.24
C VAL A 187 -11.59 9.94 -21.38
N LYS A 188 -10.30 9.60 -21.38
CA LYS A 188 -9.33 10.05 -22.40
C LYS A 188 -8.27 8.98 -22.59
N ASP A 189 -8.03 8.59 -23.84
CA ASP A 189 -6.96 7.66 -24.23
C ASP A 189 -6.94 6.35 -23.42
N GLY A 190 -8.12 5.79 -23.12
CA GLY A 190 -8.27 4.56 -22.33
C GLY A 190 -8.04 4.73 -20.82
N ARG A 191 -7.87 5.97 -20.34
CA ARG A 191 -7.79 6.34 -18.93
C ARG A 191 -9.06 7.05 -18.47
N TYR A 192 -9.28 7.02 -17.17
CA TYR A 192 -10.47 7.55 -16.49
C TYR A 192 -10.02 8.56 -15.44
N LEU A 193 -10.52 9.78 -15.53
CA LEU A 193 -10.37 10.78 -14.47
C LEU A 193 -11.38 10.43 -13.39
N VAL A 194 -10.91 10.08 -12.20
CA VAL A 194 -11.75 9.70 -11.06
C VAL A 194 -11.70 10.75 -9.96
N HIS A 195 -12.87 11.02 -9.40
CA HIS A 195 -13.08 11.93 -8.27
C HIS A 195 -13.67 11.16 -7.09
N SER A 196 -13.07 11.26 -5.90
CA SER A 196 -13.58 10.67 -4.66
C SER A 196 -14.06 11.79 -3.74
N GLU A 197 -15.33 11.78 -3.35
CA GLU A 197 -15.88 12.83 -2.46
C GLU A 197 -15.29 12.77 -1.05
N ASP A 198 -14.89 11.57 -0.60
CA ASP A 198 -14.34 11.34 0.75
C ASP A 198 -12.83 11.59 0.86
N SER A 199 -12.19 12.02 -0.22
CA SER A 199 -10.74 12.24 -0.25
C SER A 199 -10.43 13.71 -0.51
N THR A 200 -9.47 14.26 0.22
CA THR A 200 -8.85 15.54 -0.14
C THR A 200 -7.93 15.42 -1.36
N ALA A 201 -7.84 14.22 -1.96
CA ALA A 201 -7.07 13.99 -3.16
C ALA A 201 -7.74 14.64 -4.36
N GLU A 202 -6.92 15.31 -5.17
CA GLU A 202 -7.33 15.85 -6.45
C GLU A 202 -7.74 14.74 -7.42
N ASP A 203 -8.56 15.12 -8.41
CA ASP A 203 -8.98 14.23 -9.49
C ASP A 203 -7.76 13.54 -10.13
N THR A 204 -7.81 12.21 -10.21
CA THR A 204 -6.66 11.41 -10.62
C THR A 204 -6.98 10.58 -11.86
N TRP A 205 -6.06 10.53 -12.83
CA TRP A 205 -6.20 9.67 -14.01
C TRP A 205 -5.77 8.24 -13.70
N VAL A 206 -6.66 7.26 -13.84
CA VAL A 206 -6.39 5.83 -13.64
C VAL A 206 -6.74 5.00 -14.87
N THR A 207 -6.25 3.77 -14.93
CA THR A 207 -6.58 2.77 -15.97
C THR A 207 -7.73 1.87 -15.50
N ALA A 208 -8.39 1.17 -16.43
CA ALA A 208 -9.58 0.36 -16.14
C ALA A 208 -9.34 -0.74 -15.08
N ASP A 209 -8.14 -1.29 -14.97
CA ASP A 209 -7.75 -2.32 -13.99
C ASP A 209 -7.73 -1.80 -12.54
N ARG A 210 -7.73 -0.47 -12.36
CA ARG A 210 -7.85 0.19 -11.05
C ARG A 210 -9.29 0.52 -10.68
N LEU A 211 -10.26 0.14 -11.51
CA LEU A 211 -11.68 0.40 -11.32
C LEU A 211 -12.45 -0.90 -11.17
N THR A 212 -13.38 -0.95 -10.24
CA THR A 212 -14.39 -2.00 -10.12
C THR A 212 -15.78 -1.37 -10.13
N ARG A 213 -16.78 -2.11 -10.64
CA ARG A 213 -18.17 -1.61 -10.64
C ARG A 213 -18.63 -1.43 -9.20
N PHE A 214 -19.24 -0.28 -8.93
CA PHE A 214 -19.89 -0.04 -7.64
C PHE A 214 -21.06 -1.04 -7.44
N ASN A 215 -21.11 -1.69 -6.26
CA ASN A 215 -22.19 -2.61 -5.90
C ASN A 215 -22.87 -2.18 -4.58
N PRO A 216 -24.10 -1.62 -4.64
CA PRO A 216 -24.82 -1.15 -3.46
C PRO A 216 -25.42 -2.27 -2.58
N GLY A 217 -25.53 -3.51 -3.06
CA GLY A 217 -26.20 -4.60 -2.33
C GLY A 217 -25.50 -5.03 -1.04
N ASN A 218 -24.27 -4.57 -0.85
CA ASN A 218 -23.36 -4.97 0.22
C ASN A 218 -23.37 -4.02 1.43
N THR A 219 -24.09 -2.90 1.35
CA THR A 219 -24.22 -1.89 2.43
C THR A 219 -25.57 -1.94 3.12
N ALA A 220 -26.65 -2.36 2.47
CA ALA A 220 -28.01 -2.29 3.03
C ALA A 220 -28.25 -3.11 4.33
N SER A 221 -27.49 -4.19 4.53
CA SER A 221 -27.63 -5.12 5.68
C SER A 221 -26.71 -4.78 6.87
N GLY A 222 -25.92 -3.70 6.78
CA GLY A 222 -24.95 -3.33 7.80
C GLY A 222 -23.70 -4.21 7.80
N PRO A 223 -22.82 -4.05 8.81
CA PRO A 223 -21.62 -4.87 8.92
C PRO A 223 -21.99 -6.33 9.21
N PRO A 224 -21.39 -7.31 8.50
CA PRO A 224 -21.62 -8.71 8.79
C PRO A 224 -21.08 -9.08 10.18
N ALA A 225 -21.67 -10.14 10.75
CA ALA A 225 -21.16 -10.71 11.98
C ALA A 225 -19.74 -11.27 11.77
N GLY A 226 -18.91 -11.12 12.79
CA GLY A 226 -17.55 -11.63 12.80
C GLY A 226 -16.60 -10.77 13.63
N THR A 227 -15.33 -11.17 13.62
CA THR A 227 -14.28 -10.49 14.38
C THR A 227 -13.62 -9.44 13.49
N TYR A 228 -13.68 -8.19 13.93
CA TYR A 228 -13.00 -7.07 13.29
C TYR A 228 -11.74 -6.74 14.05
N VAL A 229 -10.63 -6.58 13.34
CA VAL A 229 -9.36 -6.16 13.92
C VAL A 229 -9.13 -4.69 13.58
N CYS A 230 -8.93 -3.87 14.60
CA CYS A 230 -8.80 -2.43 14.48
C CYS A 230 -7.35 -1.98 14.51
N TYR A 231 -7.02 -1.10 13.58
CA TYR A 231 -5.72 -0.51 13.38
C TYR A 231 -5.85 1.01 13.44
N HIS A 232 -4.84 1.66 14.02
CA HIS A 232 -4.74 3.10 13.91
C HIS A 232 -4.32 3.44 12.46
N PRO A 233 -5.00 4.37 11.79
CA PRO A 233 -4.74 4.70 10.40
C PRO A 233 -3.45 5.51 10.22
N MET A 234 -3.03 6.27 11.25
CA MET A 234 -1.76 7.00 11.23
C MET A 234 -0.55 6.16 11.69
N TYR A 235 -0.80 5.02 12.34
CA TYR A 235 0.26 4.12 12.80
C TYR A 235 -0.05 2.74 12.23
N GLU A 236 0.36 2.51 10.98
CA GLU A 236 0.07 1.25 10.28
C GLU A 236 0.55 0.07 11.15
N ASN A 237 -0.36 -0.88 11.40
CA ASN A 237 -0.18 -2.06 12.27
C ASN A 237 -0.15 -1.85 13.78
N ALA A 238 -0.38 -0.64 14.30
CA ALA A 238 -0.67 -0.46 15.72
C ALA A 238 -2.04 -1.10 16.03
N TYR A 239 -2.00 -2.35 16.49
CA TYR A 239 -3.18 -3.07 16.95
C TYR A 239 -3.82 -2.28 18.09
N MET A 240 -4.99 -1.70 17.83
CA MET A 240 -5.74 -0.91 18.81
C MET A 240 -6.72 -1.75 19.60
N GLY A 241 -6.98 -2.96 19.12
CA GLY A 241 -7.98 -3.85 19.66
C GLY A 241 -8.70 -4.61 18.55
N SER A 242 -9.66 -5.40 18.97
CA SER A 242 -10.60 -6.03 18.06
C SER A 242 -12.00 -5.93 18.64
N PHE A 243 -13.02 -6.04 17.81
CA PHE A 243 -14.37 -6.27 18.30
C PHE A 243 -15.03 -7.40 17.55
N VAL A 244 -15.91 -8.10 18.25
CA VAL A 244 -16.80 -9.09 17.65
C VAL A 244 -18.13 -8.41 17.40
N ILE A 245 -18.58 -8.37 16.15
CA ILE A 245 -19.96 -8.06 15.80
C ILE A 245 -20.74 -9.35 15.79
N ALA A 246 -21.79 -9.40 16.59
CA ALA A 246 -22.75 -10.50 16.58
C ALA A 246 -24.01 -10.09 15.81
N SER A 247 -24.69 -11.08 15.25
CA SER A 247 -26.03 -10.91 14.69
C SER A 247 -26.98 -10.30 15.74
N GLY A 248 -27.90 -9.45 15.30
CA GLY A 248 -28.89 -8.83 16.19
C GLY A 248 -28.40 -7.56 16.89
N GLY A 249 -27.43 -6.84 16.32
CA GLY A 249 -27.08 -5.50 16.79
C GLY A 249 -26.23 -5.49 18.07
N ARG A 250 -25.43 -6.54 18.32
CA ARG A 250 -24.55 -6.62 19.51
C ARG A 250 -23.09 -6.57 19.10
N TYR A 251 -22.26 -6.00 19.96
CA TYR A 251 -20.82 -6.01 19.78
C TYR A 251 -20.07 -6.23 21.11
N THR A 252 -18.85 -6.77 21.01
CA THR A 252 -17.93 -6.91 22.14
C THR A 252 -16.56 -6.37 21.75
N TYR A 253 -16.09 -5.33 22.44
CA TYR A 253 -14.75 -4.77 22.28
C TYR A 253 -13.76 -5.54 23.15
N LEU A 254 -12.77 -6.14 22.51
CA LEU A 254 -11.74 -7.01 23.09
C LEU A 254 -10.49 -6.18 23.42
N THR A 255 -10.59 -5.34 24.45
CA THR A 255 -9.44 -4.90 25.25
C THR A 255 -9.37 -5.78 26.48
N GLY A 256 -8.24 -5.85 27.21
CA GLY A 256 -8.03 -6.81 28.30
C GLY A 256 -9.13 -6.94 29.37
N ASN A 257 -10.14 -6.05 29.39
CA ASN A 257 -11.36 -6.13 30.20
C ASN A 257 -12.67 -6.19 29.39
N ASN A 258 -12.69 -6.96 28.28
CA ASN A 258 -13.82 -7.25 27.39
C ASN A 258 -15.14 -6.51 27.71
N ARG A 259 -15.50 -5.48 26.94
CA ARG A 259 -16.73 -4.71 27.16
C ARG A 259 -17.71 -4.89 26.02
N SER A 260 -18.98 -5.13 26.36
CA SER A 260 -20.03 -5.36 25.36
C SER A 260 -21.04 -4.23 25.29
N GLY A 261 -21.62 -4.04 24.11
CA GLY A 261 -22.69 -3.08 23.87
C GLY A 261 -23.57 -3.50 22.70
N THR A 262 -24.38 -2.57 22.22
CA THR A 262 -25.25 -2.70 21.06
C THR A 262 -24.89 -1.70 19.98
N TYR A 263 -25.27 -1.97 18.74
CA TYR A 263 -25.15 -1.04 17.62
C TYR A 263 -26.44 -1.00 16.81
N THR A 264 -26.72 0.17 16.22
CA THR A 264 -27.77 0.36 15.22
C THR A 264 -27.11 0.81 13.92
N TYR A 265 -27.51 0.23 12.80
CA TYR A 265 -27.03 0.63 11.48
C TYR A 265 -28.13 1.41 10.75
N ASN A 266 -27.81 2.63 10.30
CA ASN A 266 -28.66 3.40 9.40
C ASN A 266 -28.19 3.17 7.96
N PRO A 267 -28.93 2.40 7.13
CA PRO A 267 -28.52 2.13 5.75
C PRO A 267 -28.57 3.36 4.85
N ALA A 268 -29.45 4.33 5.14
CA ALA A 268 -29.56 5.56 4.34
C ALA A 268 -28.35 6.48 4.54
N GLN A 269 -27.83 6.53 5.76
CA GLN A 269 -26.66 7.36 6.11
C GLN A 269 -25.35 6.56 6.17
N ARG A 270 -25.42 5.24 6.06
CA ARG A 270 -24.30 4.30 6.22
C ARG A 270 -23.57 4.44 7.56
N THR A 271 -24.25 4.97 8.57
CA THR A 271 -23.70 5.21 9.90
C THR A 271 -24.03 4.06 10.85
N ILE A 272 -23.07 3.72 11.69
CA ILE A 272 -23.27 2.83 12.83
C ILE A 272 -23.28 3.70 14.08
N THR A 273 -24.34 3.59 14.87
CA THR A 273 -24.42 4.19 16.20
C THR A 273 -24.18 3.13 17.25
N TRP A 274 -23.15 3.31 18.07
CA TRP A 274 -22.79 2.39 19.15
C TRP A 274 -23.43 2.84 20.48
N LYS A 275 -23.87 1.89 21.32
CA LYS A 275 -24.49 2.16 22.63
C LYS A 275 -24.04 1.14 23.67
N GLY A 276 -23.71 1.61 24.89
CA GLY A 276 -23.12 0.78 25.95
C GLY A 276 -21.70 0.31 25.63
N GLY A 277 -21.00 -0.31 26.59
CA GLY A 277 -19.65 -0.85 26.40
C GLY A 277 -18.53 0.21 26.34
N GLU A 278 -17.33 -0.19 25.89
CA GLU A 278 -16.15 0.71 25.79
C GLU A 278 -16.42 1.91 24.88
N LEU A 279 -17.12 1.70 23.76
CA LEU A 279 -17.44 2.72 22.77
C LEU A 279 -18.57 3.67 23.21
N SER A 280 -19.12 3.51 24.42
CA SER A 280 -20.11 4.44 24.98
C SER A 280 -19.53 5.52 25.87
N THR A 281 -18.26 5.40 26.27
CA THR A 281 -17.57 6.41 27.08
C THR A 281 -17.21 7.66 26.28
N ARG A 282 -17.35 7.60 24.94
CA ARG A 282 -17.26 8.71 23.99
C ARG A 282 -18.41 8.56 23.00
N PRO A 283 -19.02 9.64 22.47
CA PRO A 283 -19.91 9.53 21.33
C PRO A 283 -19.09 9.01 20.14
N VAL A 284 -19.25 7.74 19.79
CA VAL A 284 -18.62 7.13 18.61
C VAL A 284 -19.68 6.98 17.54
N THR A 285 -19.47 7.64 16.40
CA THR A 285 -20.23 7.37 15.18
C THR A 285 -19.30 6.61 14.25
N GLY A 286 -19.70 5.40 13.87
CA GLY A 286 -18.98 4.63 12.88
C GLY A 286 -19.52 4.88 11.47
N GLU A 287 -18.68 4.72 10.47
CA GLU A 287 -19.10 4.59 9.07
C GLU A 287 -18.80 3.19 8.56
N TYR A 288 -19.76 2.60 7.86
CA TYR A 288 -19.61 1.28 7.26
C TYR A 288 -19.30 1.37 5.77
N VAL A 289 -18.14 0.82 5.40
CA VAL A 289 -17.65 0.81 4.03
C VAL A 289 -17.40 -0.64 3.62
N ASN A 290 -18.18 -1.14 2.66
CA ASN A 290 -17.92 -2.46 2.11
C ASN A 290 -16.95 -2.35 0.93
N THR A 291 -15.78 -3.00 1.05
CA THR A 291 -14.77 -3.01 -0.02
C THR A 291 -14.69 -4.38 -0.67
N LEU A 292 -14.62 -4.42 -2.01
CA LEU A 292 -14.65 -5.67 -2.78
C LEU A 292 -13.41 -6.54 -2.57
N ARG A 293 -12.27 -5.96 -2.17
CA ARG A 293 -10.98 -6.66 -2.05
C ARG A 293 -10.65 -7.15 -0.63
N ASN A 294 -10.81 -6.29 0.37
CA ASN A 294 -10.44 -6.60 1.76
C ASN A 294 -11.62 -7.02 2.63
N GLY A 295 -12.80 -7.14 2.02
CA GLY A 295 -14.04 -7.38 2.76
C GLY A 295 -14.56 -6.12 3.44
N PRO A 296 -15.54 -6.28 4.34
CA PRO A 296 -16.21 -5.18 4.99
C PRO A 296 -15.28 -4.46 5.97
N ILE A 297 -15.26 -3.13 5.88
CA ILE A 297 -14.48 -2.22 6.73
C ILE A 297 -15.44 -1.40 7.59
N ILE A 298 -15.09 -1.23 8.86
CA ILE A 298 -15.76 -0.29 9.77
C ILE A 298 -14.74 0.78 10.13
N MET A 299 -15.10 2.03 9.85
CA MET A 299 -14.36 3.19 10.33
C MET A 299 -15.02 3.68 11.61
N LEU A 300 -14.33 3.66 12.74
CA LEU A 300 -14.81 4.26 13.97
C LEU A 300 -14.31 5.70 14.03
N LEU A 301 -15.22 6.68 14.09
CA LEU A 301 -14.85 8.07 14.35
C LEU A 301 -15.14 8.39 15.81
N PHE A 302 -14.10 8.80 16.53
CA PHE A 302 -14.23 9.21 17.91
C PHE A 302 -14.52 10.72 17.97
N ALA A 303 -15.61 11.11 18.62
CA ALA A 303 -15.79 12.51 18.98
C ALA A 303 -14.94 12.85 20.22
N ASP A 304 -14.37 14.04 20.26
CA ASP A 304 -13.90 14.61 21.52
C ASP A 304 -15.11 14.76 22.48
N GLY A 305 -14.87 14.85 23.78
CA GLY A 305 -15.95 15.02 24.77
C GLY A 305 -16.79 16.31 24.60
N LYS A 306 -16.57 17.08 23.54
CA LYS A 306 -17.30 18.28 23.12
C LYS A 306 -18.07 18.07 21.81
N GLY A 307 -18.14 16.83 21.29
CA GLY A 307 -18.90 16.47 20.09
C GLY A 307 -18.24 16.85 18.77
N ARG A 308 -16.98 17.34 18.77
CA ARG A 308 -16.22 17.56 17.54
C ARG A 308 -15.54 16.26 17.13
N ARG A 309 -15.42 16.01 15.83
CA ARG A 309 -14.61 14.89 15.33
C ARG A 309 -13.18 15.09 15.84
N ALA A 310 -12.75 14.28 16.80
CA ALA A 310 -11.32 14.16 17.06
C ALA A 310 -10.74 13.49 15.81
N GLY A 311 -9.59 13.94 15.31
CA GLY A 311 -8.97 13.38 14.09
C GLY A 311 -8.60 11.89 14.20
N ASP A 312 -8.94 11.23 15.30
CA ASP A 312 -8.72 9.81 15.56
C ASP A 312 -9.85 9.00 14.90
N TYR A 313 -9.56 8.45 13.72
CA TYR A 313 -10.35 7.37 13.13
C TYR A 313 -9.66 6.05 13.43
N GLN A 314 -10.40 4.95 13.58
CA GLN A 314 -9.83 3.61 13.62
C GLN A 314 -10.37 2.80 12.45
N ARG A 315 -9.48 2.07 11.78
CA ARG A 315 -9.84 1.20 10.67
C ARG A 315 -9.96 -0.23 11.17
N CYS A 316 -11.15 -0.80 11.06
CA CYS A 316 -11.42 -2.16 11.53
C CYS A 316 -11.78 -3.08 10.36
N LEU A 317 -10.98 -4.14 10.19
CA LEU A 317 -11.09 -5.10 9.09
C LEU A 317 -11.70 -6.40 9.59
N LEU A 318 -12.67 -6.95 8.87
CA LEU A 318 -13.18 -8.28 9.16
C LEU A 318 -12.08 -9.32 8.95
N LYS A 319 -11.74 -10.04 10.02
CA LYS A 319 -10.86 -11.19 9.99
C LYS A 319 -11.59 -12.35 9.30
N LYS A 320 -11.09 -12.75 8.14
CA LYS A 320 -11.53 -13.96 7.43
C LYS A 320 -10.92 -15.21 8.06
#